data_AF-A0A952HIR0-F1
#
_entry.id   AF-A0A952HIR0-F1
#
_cell.length_a   1.000
_cell.length_b   1.000
_cell.length_c   1.000
_cell.angle_alpha   90.00
_cell.angle_beta   90.00
_cell.angle_gamma   90.00
#
_symmetry.space_group_name_H-M   'P 1'
#
loop_
_entity.id
_entity.type
_entity.pdbx_description
1 polymer ?
#
loop_
_entity_poly.entity_id
_entity_poly.type
_entity_poly.pdbx_seq_one_letter_code
_entity_poly.pdbx_strand_id
1 'polypeptide(L)'
;MSNEKQKRLLITFFGMAKDYKETTYFLEDKEKTTKYIADALNEFFNPDKVLIFTTQEAIDKNNAFKEEIEEKIGRDKTETVLVPSGKDQKEQEEIFKKVLEEVEKYKEWEIYVDITHAFRSIPLVFFISLFYLKNFDNIKTSKIFYGAYEQRDENNRSPVIELTFLLDIIEWFNGVNMFVKRYEANELAHRLKLMVNNEKFLKLDPEQKNNLINLSEGLRKFSGEYLNVRAVQFARLLVDLKDKLSKSKPIINENLPILSPLINKVQTEIENLQASNPDTLNMDTLNYRIKLIRNYLRRNLVLQAILLLREVFVDYLVLKVGDPSKWLEYNHRESISRAF
;
A
#
# COMPACT_ATOMS: atom_id res chain seq x y z
N MET A 1 18.67 -0.35 25.44
CA MET A 1 18.97 -1.05 24.18
C MET A 1 19.93 -0.15 23.42
N SER A 2 21.12 -0.66 23.13
CA SER A 2 22.19 0.08 22.45
C SER A 2 21.68 0.66 21.13
N ASN A 3 22.05 1.91 20.87
CA ASN A 3 21.79 2.61 19.62
C ASN A 3 22.71 2.02 18.55
N GLU A 4 22.50 0.75 18.16
CA GLU A 4 23.24 0.15 17.05
C GLU A 4 22.93 0.95 15.80
N LYS A 5 23.99 1.45 15.15
CA LYS A 5 23.88 2.17 13.88
C LYS A 5 23.15 1.26 12.89
N GLN A 6 21.99 1.71 12.42
CA GLN A 6 21.19 0.96 11.46
C GLN A 6 22.02 0.70 10.19
N LYS A 7 22.18 -0.59 9.86
CA LYS A 7 22.95 -1.00 8.68
C LYS A 7 22.18 -0.75 7.39
N ARG A 8 22.91 -0.51 6.31
CA ARG A 8 22.38 -0.09 5.00
C ARG A 8 22.91 -0.96 3.88
N LEU A 9 22.01 -1.39 3.00
CA LEU A 9 22.32 -2.14 1.79
C LEU A 9 21.97 -1.29 0.57
N LEU A 10 22.90 -1.15 -0.37
CA LEU A 10 22.61 -0.64 -1.72
C LEU A 10 22.54 -1.81 -2.69
N ILE A 11 21.48 -1.89 -3.47
CA ILE A 11 21.33 -2.82 -4.58
C ILE A 11 21.37 -2.01 -5.87
N THR A 12 22.22 -2.40 -6.80
CA THR A 12 22.36 -1.75 -8.09
C THR A 12 22.44 -2.78 -9.19
N PHE A 13 22.14 -2.37 -10.42
CA PHE A 13 22.27 -3.22 -11.59
C PHE A 13 23.41 -2.77 -12.46
N PHE A 14 24.06 -3.75 -13.08
CA PHE A 14 25.02 -3.50 -14.14
C PHE A 14 24.46 -4.00 -15.47
N GLY A 15 24.37 -3.09 -16.44
CA GLY A 15 23.83 -3.34 -17.77
C GLY A 15 24.91 -3.34 -18.85
N MET A 16 24.49 -3.57 -20.10
CA MET A 16 25.40 -3.68 -21.25
C MET A 16 25.85 -2.34 -21.86
N ALA A 17 25.53 -1.19 -21.23
CA ALA A 17 25.97 0.10 -21.75
C ALA A 17 27.52 0.17 -21.75
N LYS A 18 28.09 0.75 -22.81
CA LYS A 18 29.55 0.83 -23.00
C LYS A 18 30.12 2.21 -22.67
N ASP A 19 29.35 3.26 -22.95
CA ASP A 19 29.83 4.65 -22.88
C ASP A 19 29.10 5.44 -21.79
N TYR A 20 29.35 5.07 -20.52
CA TYR A 20 28.85 5.85 -19.40
C TYR A 20 29.56 7.20 -19.37
N LYS A 21 28.77 8.26 -19.47
CA LYS A 21 29.27 9.64 -19.48
C LYS A 21 29.13 10.25 -18.10
N GLU A 22 30.07 11.13 -17.79
CA GLU A 22 30.08 11.84 -16.52
C GLU A 22 28.94 12.85 -16.46
N THR A 23 28.27 12.88 -15.32
CA THR A 23 27.23 13.86 -14.98
C THR A 23 27.29 14.15 -13.48
N THR A 24 26.70 15.25 -13.05
CA THR A 24 26.48 15.52 -11.63
C THR A 24 25.11 14.99 -11.24
N TYR A 25 25.06 13.81 -10.63
CA TYR A 25 23.83 13.29 -10.06
C TYR A 25 23.46 14.13 -8.83
N PHE A 26 22.17 14.46 -8.66
CA PHE A 26 21.70 15.17 -7.47
C PHE A 26 20.41 14.57 -6.89
N LEU A 27 20.32 14.56 -5.56
CA LEU A 27 19.16 14.13 -4.78
C LEU A 27 18.99 15.09 -3.61
N GLU A 28 17.93 15.89 -3.62
CA GLU A 28 17.69 16.94 -2.61
C GLU A 28 18.90 17.91 -2.53
N ASP A 29 19.61 17.93 -1.41
CA ASP A 29 20.80 18.74 -1.13
C ASP A 29 22.13 18.04 -1.46
N LYS A 30 22.09 16.77 -1.86
CA LYS A 30 23.28 15.96 -2.16
C LYS A 30 23.57 15.98 -3.65
N GLU A 31 24.85 16.07 -4.00
CA GLU A 31 25.29 15.96 -5.39
C GLU A 31 26.64 15.25 -5.50
N LYS A 32 26.82 14.52 -6.60
CA LYS A 32 28.07 13.82 -6.91
C LYS A 32 28.30 13.78 -8.41
N THR A 33 29.43 14.32 -8.84
CA THR A 33 29.94 14.16 -10.21
C THR A 33 30.58 12.79 -10.37
N THR A 34 30.01 11.95 -11.22
CA THR A 34 30.51 10.61 -11.52
C THR A 34 29.89 10.08 -12.80
N LYS A 35 30.48 9.03 -13.38
CA LYS A 35 29.89 8.28 -14.50
C LYS A 35 28.85 7.26 -14.05
N TYR A 36 28.84 6.93 -12.76
CA TYR A 36 28.10 5.78 -12.23
C TYR A 36 27.15 6.22 -11.12
N ILE A 37 25.85 6.10 -11.35
CA ILE A 37 24.84 6.38 -10.33
C ILE A 37 25.08 5.58 -9.04
N ALA A 38 25.58 4.34 -9.13
CA ALA A 38 25.92 3.53 -7.95
C ALA A 38 26.97 4.20 -7.05
N ASP A 39 27.95 4.90 -7.63
CA ASP A 39 28.97 5.68 -6.91
C ASP A 39 28.34 6.91 -6.23
N ALA A 40 27.42 7.60 -6.92
CA ALA A 40 26.67 8.71 -6.33
C ALA A 40 25.79 8.24 -5.15
N LEU A 41 25.04 7.15 -5.30
CA LEU A 41 24.20 6.62 -4.22
C LEU A 41 25.02 6.04 -3.06
N ASN A 42 26.19 5.48 -3.34
CA ASN A 42 27.15 5.09 -2.31
C ASN A 42 27.57 6.30 -1.46
N GLU A 43 27.85 7.45 -2.07
CA GLU A 43 28.14 8.68 -1.32
C GLU A 43 26.90 9.21 -0.59
N PHE A 44 25.74 9.20 -1.23
CA PHE A 44 24.52 9.78 -0.66
C PHE A 44 24.01 9.02 0.56
N PHE A 45 24.13 7.70 0.58
CA PHE A 45 23.56 6.86 1.63
C PHE A 45 24.60 6.19 2.52
N ASN A 46 25.86 6.15 2.09
CA ASN A 46 26.97 5.48 2.80
C ASN A 46 26.59 4.07 3.26
N PRO A 47 26.30 3.15 2.32
CA PRO A 47 25.89 1.79 2.64
C PRO A 47 27.04 0.98 3.26
N ASP A 48 26.66 -0.02 4.07
CA ASP A 48 27.60 -0.99 4.65
C ASP A 48 27.93 -2.11 3.66
N LYS A 49 27.00 -2.43 2.74
CA LYS A 49 27.17 -3.43 1.68
C LYS A 49 26.55 -2.95 0.38
N VAL A 50 27.13 -3.34 -0.76
CA VAL A 50 26.58 -3.10 -2.09
C VAL A 50 26.44 -4.42 -2.86
N LEU A 51 25.24 -4.75 -3.30
CA LEU A 51 24.98 -5.88 -4.20
C LEU A 51 24.84 -5.38 -5.64
N ILE A 52 25.68 -5.90 -6.53
CA ILE A 52 25.68 -5.57 -7.96
C ILE A 52 25.07 -6.74 -8.73
N PHE A 53 23.81 -6.59 -9.14
CA PHE A 53 23.12 -7.57 -9.96
C PHE A 53 23.53 -7.41 -11.43
N THR A 54 24.00 -8.49 -12.05
CA THR A 54 24.48 -8.46 -13.45
C THR A 54 24.27 -9.78 -14.15
N THR A 55 24.30 -9.75 -15.48
CA THR A 55 24.35 -10.96 -16.31
C THR A 55 25.79 -11.32 -16.67
N GLN A 56 26.03 -12.59 -17.01
CA GLN A 56 27.32 -13.02 -17.55
C GLN A 56 27.67 -12.24 -18.83
N GLU A 57 26.69 -12.02 -19.70
CA GLU A 57 26.88 -11.25 -20.95
C GLU A 57 27.35 -9.81 -20.69
N ALA A 58 26.84 -9.15 -19.64
CA ALA A 58 27.25 -7.80 -19.29
C ALA A 58 28.70 -7.77 -18.76
N ILE A 59 29.10 -8.77 -17.97
CA ILE A 59 30.50 -8.93 -17.53
C ILE A 59 31.42 -9.14 -18.73
N ASP A 60 31.08 -10.09 -19.61
CA ASP A 60 31.93 -10.43 -20.76
C ASP A 60 32.13 -9.23 -21.71
N LYS A 61 31.11 -8.37 -21.84
CA LYS A 61 31.16 -7.19 -22.71
C LYS A 61 31.81 -5.98 -22.08
N ASN A 62 31.84 -5.87 -20.75
CA ASN A 62 32.24 -4.65 -20.07
C ASN A 62 32.83 -4.92 -18.66
N ASN A 63 33.77 -5.87 -18.56
CA ASN A 63 34.38 -6.25 -17.27
C ASN A 63 35.17 -5.10 -16.62
N ALA A 64 35.85 -4.26 -17.41
CA ALA A 64 36.62 -3.12 -16.90
C ALA A 64 35.76 -2.15 -16.08
N PHE A 65 34.53 -1.91 -16.52
CA PHE A 65 33.59 -1.06 -15.80
C PHE A 65 33.22 -1.61 -14.42
N LYS A 66 33.05 -2.94 -14.30
CA LYS A 66 32.73 -3.56 -13.02
C LYS A 66 33.85 -3.30 -12.01
N GLU A 67 35.10 -3.50 -12.44
CA GLU A 67 36.28 -3.25 -11.61
C GLU A 67 36.38 -1.78 -11.18
N GLU A 68 36.06 -0.83 -12.07
CA GLU A 68 36.03 0.61 -11.76
C GLU A 68 34.97 0.97 -10.70
N ILE A 69 33.76 0.39 -10.78
CA ILE A 69 32.73 0.59 -9.76
C ILE A 69 33.15 -0.02 -8.42
N GLU A 70 33.66 -1.25 -8.44
CA GLU A 70 34.08 -1.93 -7.22
C GLU A 70 35.24 -1.20 -6.53
N GLU A 71 36.15 -0.60 -7.29
CA GLU A 71 37.23 0.22 -6.74
C GLU A 71 36.72 1.54 -6.14
N LYS A 72 35.79 2.22 -6.80
CA LYS A 72 35.18 3.47 -6.30
C LYS A 72 34.38 3.26 -5.01
N ILE A 73 33.62 2.16 -4.93
CA ILE A 73 32.78 1.86 -3.77
C ILE A 73 33.58 1.19 -2.64
N GLY A 74 34.54 0.35 -2.99
CA GLY A 74 35.31 -0.49 -2.08
C GLY A 74 35.01 -1.98 -2.30
N ARG A 75 36.03 -2.73 -2.74
CA ARG A 75 35.91 -4.17 -3.08
C ARG A 75 35.43 -5.05 -1.92
N ASP A 76 35.72 -4.64 -0.69
CA ASP A 76 35.28 -5.30 0.55
C ASP A 76 33.77 -5.11 0.81
N LYS A 77 33.21 -3.99 0.36
CA LYS A 77 31.78 -3.66 0.48
C LYS A 77 30.94 -4.23 -0.66
N THR A 78 31.53 -4.45 -1.83
CA THR A 78 30.80 -4.89 -3.02
C THR A 78 30.71 -6.40 -3.13
N GLU A 79 29.59 -6.90 -3.64
CA GLU A 79 29.40 -8.30 -3.99
C GLU A 79 28.59 -8.41 -5.28
N THR A 80 29.08 -9.20 -6.22
CA THR A 80 28.40 -9.41 -7.51
C THR A 80 27.42 -10.56 -7.41
N VAL A 81 26.18 -10.32 -7.85
CA VAL A 81 25.14 -11.33 -7.95
C VAL A 81 24.86 -11.59 -9.43
N LEU A 82 25.18 -12.80 -9.89
CA LEU A 82 24.87 -13.23 -11.25
C LEU A 82 23.38 -13.62 -11.36
N VAL A 83 22.73 -13.08 -12.38
CA VAL A 83 21.36 -13.42 -12.77
C VAL A 83 21.26 -13.62 -14.29
N PRO A 84 20.28 -14.39 -14.79
CA PRO A 84 20.06 -14.51 -16.23
C PRO A 84 19.50 -13.21 -16.83
N SER A 85 19.34 -13.18 -18.16
CA SER A 85 18.94 -11.98 -18.90
C SER A 85 17.45 -11.61 -18.80
N GLY A 86 16.62 -12.53 -18.28
CA GLY A 86 15.18 -12.34 -18.12
C GLY A 86 14.39 -12.42 -19.42
N LYS A 87 14.93 -13.08 -20.45
CA LYS A 87 14.36 -13.11 -21.81
C LYS A 87 13.10 -13.96 -21.95
N ASP A 88 12.91 -14.90 -21.03
CA ASP A 88 11.76 -15.80 -20.98
C ASP A 88 11.29 -15.99 -19.52
N GLN A 89 10.14 -16.64 -19.35
CA GLN A 89 9.53 -16.87 -18.03
C GLN A 89 10.47 -17.62 -17.08
N LYS A 90 11.22 -18.61 -17.57
CA LYS A 90 12.11 -19.41 -16.73
C LYS A 90 13.24 -18.56 -16.16
N GLU A 91 13.87 -17.73 -16.99
CA GLU A 91 14.88 -16.78 -16.54
C GLU A 91 14.31 -15.73 -15.59
N GLN A 92 13.07 -15.26 -15.81
CA GLN A 92 12.39 -14.32 -14.91
C GLN A 92 12.10 -14.93 -13.53
N GLU A 93 11.66 -16.18 -13.47
CA GLU A 93 11.46 -16.91 -12.21
C GLU A 93 12.79 -17.13 -11.46
N GLU A 94 13.89 -17.37 -12.20
CA GLU A 94 15.22 -17.50 -11.62
C GLU A 94 15.73 -16.17 -11.03
N ILE A 95 15.54 -15.05 -11.74
CA ILE A 95 15.82 -13.71 -11.20
C ILE A 95 15.02 -13.50 -9.92
N PHE A 96 13.71 -13.76 -9.93
CA PHE A 96 12.85 -13.59 -8.76
C PHE A 96 13.38 -14.36 -7.54
N LYS A 97 13.64 -15.67 -7.69
CA LYS A 97 14.19 -16.50 -6.61
C LYS A 97 15.52 -15.98 -6.10
N LYS A 98 16.43 -15.60 -7.01
CA LYS A 98 17.75 -15.10 -6.65
C LYS A 98 17.67 -13.79 -5.86
N VAL A 99 16.75 -12.89 -6.24
CA VAL A 99 16.52 -11.65 -5.49
C VAL A 99 16.00 -11.95 -4.09
N LEU A 100 15.04 -12.87 -3.94
CA LEU A 100 14.55 -13.25 -2.61
C LEU A 100 15.69 -13.77 -1.72
N GLU A 101 16.45 -14.75 -2.22
CA GLU A 101 17.57 -15.37 -1.50
C GLU A 101 18.64 -14.35 -1.07
N GLU A 102 19.01 -13.43 -1.96
CA GLU A 102 20.07 -12.46 -1.67
C GLU A 102 19.60 -11.34 -0.75
N VAL A 103 18.38 -10.85 -0.93
CA VAL A 103 17.85 -9.72 -0.14
C VAL A 103 17.41 -10.16 1.26
N GLU A 104 16.90 -11.39 1.42
CA GLU A 104 16.46 -11.91 2.72
C GLU A 104 17.58 -11.91 3.76
N LYS A 105 18.84 -12.15 3.34
CA LYS A 105 20.04 -12.06 4.19
C LYS A 105 20.19 -10.72 4.90
N TYR A 106 19.58 -9.67 4.35
CA TYR A 106 19.68 -8.29 4.81
C TYR A 106 18.31 -7.69 5.20
N LYS A 107 17.30 -8.51 5.50
CA LYS A 107 15.92 -8.05 5.76
C LYS A 107 15.76 -6.99 6.86
N GLU A 108 16.66 -6.99 7.85
CA GLU A 108 16.68 -6.03 8.96
C GLU A 108 17.40 -4.70 8.62
N TRP A 109 18.05 -4.63 7.46
CA TRP A 109 18.83 -3.46 7.01
C TRP A 109 17.92 -2.47 6.28
N GLU A 110 18.35 -1.22 6.17
CA GLU A 110 17.72 -0.25 5.28
C GLU A 110 18.20 -0.50 3.84
N ILE A 111 17.27 -0.81 2.93
CA ILE A 111 17.57 -1.22 1.57
C ILE A 111 17.34 -0.03 0.63
N TYR A 112 18.35 0.30 -0.16
CA TYR A 112 18.33 1.28 -1.22
C TYR A 112 18.48 0.54 -2.55
N VAL A 113 17.63 0.82 -3.52
CA VAL A 113 17.60 0.12 -4.80
C VAL A 113 17.76 1.12 -5.92
N ASP A 114 18.83 0.98 -6.69
CA ASP A 114 19.00 1.65 -7.97
C ASP A 114 18.42 0.77 -9.09
N ILE A 115 17.53 1.32 -9.93
CA ILE A 115 17.02 0.62 -11.12
C ILE A 115 17.56 1.21 -12.44
N THR A 116 18.47 2.19 -12.40
CA THR A 116 18.91 2.98 -13.56
C THR A 116 19.46 2.16 -14.72
N HIS A 117 20.28 1.17 -14.41
CA HIS A 117 20.95 0.34 -15.41
C HIS A 117 20.39 -1.09 -15.46
N ALA A 118 19.25 -1.33 -14.83
CA ALA A 118 18.54 -2.59 -14.92
C ALA A 118 17.99 -2.77 -16.34
N PHE A 119 18.28 -3.92 -16.96
CA PHE A 119 18.00 -4.12 -18.38
C PHE A 119 16.70 -4.90 -18.63
N ARG A 120 15.90 -4.43 -19.60
CA ARG A 120 14.65 -5.08 -20.06
C ARG A 120 13.67 -5.38 -18.91
N SER A 121 13.36 -6.66 -18.67
CA SER A 121 12.37 -7.15 -17.70
C SER A 121 12.90 -7.19 -16.27
N ILE A 122 14.23 -7.15 -16.07
CA ILE A 122 14.87 -7.23 -14.74
C ILE A 122 14.29 -6.20 -13.76
N PRO A 123 14.17 -4.89 -14.07
CA PRO A 123 13.61 -3.94 -13.12
C PRO A 123 12.17 -4.28 -12.72
N LEU A 124 11.35 -4.82 -13.62
CA LEU A 124 9.98 -5.24 -13.29
C LEU A 124 9.96 -6.47 -12.38
N VAL A 125 10.76 -7.50 -12.69
CA VAL A 125 10.88 -8.69 -11.85
C VAL A 125 11.41 -8.32 -10.46
N PHE A 126 12.40 -7.44 -10.40
CA PHE A 126 12.97 -6.96 -9.15
C PHE A 126 11.94 -6.18 -8.32
N PHE A 127 11.18 -5.29 -8.96
CA PHE A 127 10.11 -4.55 -8.30
C PHE A 127 9.04 -5.48 -7.71
N ILE A 128 8.64 -6.53 -8.44
CA ILE A 128 7.74 -7.59 -7.94
C ILE A 128 8.37 -8.35 -6.76
N SER A 129 9.67 -8.63 -6.82
CA SER A 129 10.42 -9.31 -5.75
C SER A 129 10.46 -8.47 -4.48
N LEU A 130 10.73 -7.17 -4.57
CA LEU A 130 10.67 -6.25 -3.43
C LEU A 130 9.27 -6.16 -2.85
N PHE A 131 8.25 -6.10 -3.71
CA PHE A 131 6.86 -6.10 -3.26
C PHE A 131 6.53 -7.38 -2.46
N TYR A 132 6.98 -8.55 -2.94
CA TYR A 132 6.86 -9.81 -2.21
C TYR A 132 7.56 -9.74 -0.84
N LEU A 133 8.85 -9.40 -0.83
CA LEU A 133 9.66 -9.33 0.40
C LEU A 133 9.05 -8.38 1.43
N LYS A 134 8.50 -7.23 0.99
CA LYS A 134 7.85 -6.25 1.85
C LYS A 134 6.59 -6.81 2.51
N ASN A 135 5.80 -7.58 1.76
CA ASN A 135 4.50 -8.08 2.21
C ASN A 135 4.57 -9.40 2.98
N PHE A 136 5.55 -10.24 2.67
CA PHE A 136 5.62 -11.61 3.20
C PHE A 136 6.82 -11.85 4.12
N ASP A 137 7.94 -11.15 3.91
CA ASP A 137 9.19 -11.38 4.65
C ASP A 137 9.59 -10.20 5.57
N ASN A 138 8.71 -9.19 5.69
CA ASN A 138 8.85 -8.03 6.56
C ASN A 138 10.19 -7.28 6.40
N ILE A 139 10.69 -7.12 5.17
CA ILE A 139 11.85 -6.25 4.95
C ILE A 139 11.54 -4.84 5.45
N LYS A 140 12.44 -4.30 6.26
CA LYS A 140 12.12 -3.15 7.12
C LYS A 140 11.76 -1.89 6.33
N THR A 141 12.58 -1.55 5.34
CA THR A 141 12.42 -0.35 4.50
C THR A 141 13.18 -0.54 3.19
N SER A 142 12.50 -0.35 2.06
CA SER A 142 13.10 -0.32 0.73
C SER A 142 12.81 1.02 0.06
N LYS A 143 13.85 1.78 -0.29
CA LYS A 143 13.74 3.00 -1.11
C LYS A 143 14.24 2.72 -2.51
N ILE A 144 13.51 3.16 -3.53
CA ILE A 144 13.83 2.90 -4.94
C ILE A 144 14.23 4.20 -5.61
N PHE A 145 15.33 4.19 -6.36
CA PHE A 145 15.91 5.35 -7.03
C PHE A 145 16.17 5.06 -8.51
N TYR A 146 16.04 6.12 -9.31
CA TYR A 146 16.36 6.14 -10.73
C TYR A 146 17.16 7.40 -11.06
N GLY A 147 18.40 7.23 -11.50
CA GLY A 147 19.24 8.30 -12.03
C GLY A 147 18.81 8.66 -13.45
N ALA A 148 18.06 9.75 -13.59
CA ALA A 148 17.50 10.18 -14.86
C ALA A 148 18.54 10.93 -15.72
N TYR A 149 19.55 10.21 -16.20
CA TYR A 149 20.63 10.76 -17.02
C TYR A 149 20.13 11.49 -18.29
N GLU A 150 19.02 11.03 -18.87
CA GLU A 150 18.41 11.67 -20.03
C GLU A 150 17.63 12.95 -19.71
N GLN A 151 17.42 13.26 -18.42
CA GLN A 151 16.79 14.50 -17.94
C GLN A 151 17.82 15.50 -17.39
N ARG A 152 19.09 15.38 -17.81
CA ARG A 152 20.15 16.29 -17.41
C ARG A 152 19.85 17.73 -17.81
N ASP A 153 20.16 18.67 -16.91
CA ASP A 153 20.01 20.10 -17.15
C ASP A 153 21.15 20.68 -18.01
N GLU A 154 21.09 21.99 -18.30
CA GLU A 154 22.10 22.71 -19.08
C GLU A 154 23.50 22.68 -18.44
N ASN A 155 23.58 22.44 -17.12
CA ASN A 155 24.82 22.32 -16.36
C ASN A 155 25.31 20.87 -16.24
N ASN A 156 24.77 19.95 -17.04
CA ASN A 156 25.07 18.51 -17.00
C ASN A 156 24.75 17.87 -15.64
N ARG A 157 23.70 18.33 -14.95
CA ARG A 157 23.22 17.75 -13.69
C ARG A 157 22.03 16.84 -13.96
N SER A 158 22.13 15.58 -13.54
CA SER A 158 21.07 14.57 -13.71
C SER A 158 20.30 14.35 -12.41
N PRO A 159 18.97 14.47 -12.39
CA PRO A 159 18.21 14.23 -11.18
C PRO A 159 18.18 12.75 -10.82
N VAL A 160 18.30 12.44 -9.53
CA VAL A 160 17.98 11.13 -8.96
C VAL A 160 16.55 11.19 -8.44
N ILE A 161 15.68 10.36 -9.02
CA ILE A 161 14.25 10.35 -8.73
C ILE A 161 13.95 9.20 -7.76
N GLU A 162 13.30 9.52 -6.64
CA GLU A 162 12.79 8.50 -5.70
C GLU A 162 11.44 7.94 -6.21
N LEU A 163 11.39 6.63 -6.42
CA LEU A 163 10.23 5.89 -6.93
C LEU A 163 9.56 5.02 -5.85
N THR A 164 9.99 5.14 -4.60
CA THR A 164 9.47 4.38 -3.44
C THR A 164 7.95 4.46 -3.32
N PHE A 165 7.36 5.61 -3.67
CA PHE A 165 5.92 5.85 -3.58
C PHE A 165 5.07 4.86 -4.41
N LEU A 166 5.63 4.25 -5.46
CA LEU A 166 4.93 3.25 -6.27
C LEU A 166 4.60 1.98 -5.48
N LEU A 167 5.50 1.54 -4.59
CA LEU A 167 5.23 0.42 -3.70
C LEU A 167 4.11 0.76 -2.71
N ASP A 168 4.04 2.01 -2.26
CA ASP A 168 2.99 2.47 -1.36
C ASP A 168 1.61 2.53 -2.03
N ILE A 169 1.54 2.88 -3.32
CA ILE A 169 0.28 2.85 -4.09
C ILE A 169 -0.29 1.44 -4.18
N ILE A 170 0.55 0.41 -4.32
CA ILE A 170 0.08 -0.98 -4.39
C ILE A 170 -0.61 -1.38 -3.08
N GLU A 171 -0.09 -0.94 -1.93
CA GLU A 171 -0.75 -1.18 -0.64
C GLU A 171 -2.12 -0.50 -0.55
N TRP A 172 -2.26 0.70 -1.11
CA TRP A 172 -3.57 1.35 -1.24
C TRP A 172 -4.52 0.56 -2.16
N PHE A 173 -4.02 0.00 -3.26
CA PHE A 173 -4.82 -0.85 -4.16
C PHE A 173 -5.31 -2.10 -3.42
N ASN A 174 -4.43 -2.75 -2.65
CA ASN A 174 -4.78 -3.91 -1.84
C ASN A 174 -5.85 -3.57 -0.80
N GLY A 175 -5.66 -2.48 -0.04
CA GLY A 175 -6.62 -2.03 0.96
C GLY A 175 -8.00 -1.71 0.36
N VAL A 176 -8.05 -1.01 -0.78
CA VAL A 176 -9.34 -0.73 -1.45
C VAL A 176 -9.95 -1.99 -2.02
N ASN A 177 -9.17 -2.91 -2.57
CA ASN A 177 -9.69 -4.19 -3.06
C ASN A 177 -10.28 -5.04 -1.92
N MET A 178 -9.63 -5.09 -0.75
CA MET A 178 -10.16 -5.73 0.45
C MET A 178 -11.47 -5.06 0.91
N PHE A 179 -11.51 -3.73 0.92
CA PHE A 179 -12.71 -2.99 1.27
C PHE A 179 -13.87 -3.29 0.32
N VAL A 180 -13.67 -3.14 -0.98
CA VAL A 180 -14.73 -3.34 -1.98
C VAL A 180 -15.23 -4.79 -1.97
N LYS A 181 -14.31 -5.76 -1.93
CA LYS A 181 -14.69 -7.17 -2.01
C LYS A 181 -15.21 -7.75 -0.69
N ARG A 182 -14.72 -7.29 0.46
CA ARG A 182 -14.97 -7.94 1.76
C ARG A 182 -15.50 -7.01 2.85
N TYR A 183 -15.54 -5.70 2.62
CA TYR A 183 -15.81 -4.69 3.66
C TYR A 183 -14.80 -4.73 4.81
N GLU A 184 -13.57 -5.14 4.48
CA GLU A 184 -12.40 -5.06 5.35
C GLU A 184 -11.63 -3.76 5.07
N ALA A 185 -11.59 -2.88 6.06
CA ALA A 185 -11.10 -1.51 5.96
C ALA A 185 -9.88 -1.27 6.85
N ASN A 186 -9.42 -2.29 7.59
CA ASN A 186 -8.28 -2.19 8.51
C ASN A 186 -7.01 -1.75 7.79
N GLU A 187 -6.76 -2.28 6.59
CA GLU A 187 -5.59 -1.89 5.80
C GLU A 187 -5.67 -0.42 5.37
N LEU A 188 -6.83 0.03 4.85
CA LEU A 188 -7.03 1.45 4.53
C LEU A 188 -6.87 2.36 5.75
N ALA A 189 -7.40 1.94 6.90
CA ALA A 189 -7.21 2.66 8.15
C ALA A 189 -5.73 2.76 8.55
N HIS A 190 -4.97 1.68 8.38
CA HIS A 190 -3.53 1.66 8.64
C HIS A 190 -2.77 2.59 7.68
N ARG A 191 -3.05 2.51 6.38
CA ARG A 191 -2.44 3.38 5.36
C ARG A 191 -2.69 4.87 5.61
N LEU A 192 -3.90 5.24 6.03
CA LEU A 192 -4.19 6.63 6.42
C LEU A 192 -3.35 7.09 7.62
N LYS A 193 -3.11 6.23 8.61
CA LYS A 193 -2.22 6.58 9.75
C LYS A 193 -0.77 6.77 9.31
N LEU A 194 -0.26 5.88 8.46
CA LEU A 194 1.09 6.02 7.91
C LEU A 194 1.22 7.32 7.11
N MET A 195 0.20 7.65 6.31
CA MET A 195 0.13 8.89 5.55
C MET A 195 0.22 10.13 6.45
N VAL A 196 -0.57 10.18 7.54
CA VAL A 196 -0.56 11.31 8.49
C VAL A 196 0.80 11.50 9.15
N ASN A 197 1.53 10.41 9.42
CA ASN A 197 2.83 10.45 10.08
C ASN A 197 4.00 10.71 9.11
N ASN A 198 3.75 10.76 7.80
CA ASN A 198 4.80 10.90 6.80
C ASN A 198 5.00 12.37 6.40
N GLU A 199 5.68 13.12 7.28
CA GLU A 199 5.91 14.57 7.10
C GLU A 199 6.83 14.92 5.92
N LYS A 200 7.58 13.94 5.37
CA LYS A 200 8.47 14.15 4.22
C LYS A 200 7.69 14.48 2.94
N PHE A 201 6.50 13.91 2.79
CA PHE A 201 5.72 14.02 1.55
C PHE A 201 4.45 14.86 1.71
N LEU A 202 4.03 15.13 2.96
CA LEU A 202 2.74 15.71 3.25
C LEU A 202 2.84 16.78 4.34
N LYS A 203 2.73 18.04 3.94
CA LYS A 203 2.60 19.16 4.87
C LYS A 203 1.12 19.36 5.19
N LEU A 204 0.63 18.56 6.12
CA LEU A 204 -0.74 18.64 6.61
C LEU A 204 -0.84 19.60 7.79
N ASP A 205 -1.81 20.49 7.77
CA ASP A 205 -2.15 21.29 8.94
C ASP A 205 -2.81 20.41 10.04
N PRO A 206 -2.92 20.91 11.29
CA PRO A 206 -3.50 20.13 12.38
C PRO A 206 -4.93 19.63 12.13
N GLU A 207 -5.76 20.40 11.42
CA GLU A 207 -7.14 20.04 11.09
C GLU A 207 -7.16 18.90 10.06
N GLN A 208 -6.34 19.00 9.02
CA GLN A 208 -6.18 17.97 8.00
C GLN A 208 -5.67 16.65 8.60
N LYS A 209 -4.66 16.71 9.48
CA LYS A 209 -4.17 15.54 10.22
C LYS A 209 -5.30 14.90 11.03
N ASN A 210 -6.08 15.70 11.76
CA ASN A 210 -7.20 15.21 12.56
C ASN A 210 -8.31 14.57 11.70
N ASN A 211 -8.65 15.16 10.55
CA ASN A 211 -9.63 14.61 9.63
C ASN A 211 -9.24 13.21 9.11
N LEU A 212 -7.98 13.03 8.70
CA LEU A 212 -7.47 11.75 8.23
C LEU A 212 -7.39 10.69 9.36
N ILE A 213 -7.00 11.09 10.57
CA ILE A 213 -7.04 10.22 11.76
C ILE A 213 -8.48 9.77 12.05
N ASN A 214 -9.43 10.70 12.05
CA ASN A 214 -10.84 10.40 12.29
C ASN A 214 -11.43 9.45 11.23
N LEU A 215 -11.06 9.63 9.95
CA LEU A 215 -11.44 8.69 8.89
C LEU A 215 -10.84 7.30 9.12
N SER A 216 -9.54 7.23 9.48
CA SER A 216 -8.88 5.96 9.82
C SER A 216 -9.61 5.22 10.94
N GLU A 217 -10.00 5.92 12.00
CA GLU A 217 -10.76 5.32 13.10
C GLU A 217 -12.16 4.88 12.69
N GLY A 218 -12.84 5.66 11.85
CA GLY A 218 -14.14 5.32 11.29
C GLY A 218 -14.07 4.03 10.45
N LEU A 219 -13.07 3.90 9.59
CA LEU A 219 -12.83 2.71 8.77
C LEU A 219 -12.53 1.48 9.65
N ARG A 220 -11.69 1.62 10.68
CA ARG A 220 -11.44 0.52 11.63
C ARG A 220 -12.72 0.05 12.32
N LYS A 221 -13.54 0.99 12.79
CA LYS A 221 -14.85 0.67 13.41
C LYS A 221 -15.82 0.02 12.42
N PHE A 222 -15.84 0.47 11.16
CA PHE A 222 -16.68 -0.08 10.11
C PHE A 222 -16.49 -1.60 9.95
N SER A 223 -15.25 -2.09 9.91
CA SER A 223 -14.99 -3.53 9.75
C SER A 223 -15.48 -4.36 10.92
N GLY A 224 -15.38 -3.84 12.14
CA GLY A 224 -15.94 -4.51 13.32
C GLY A 224 -17.47 -4.54 13.30
N GLU A 225 -18.10 -3.38 13.08
CA GLU A 225 -19.57 -3.29 13.10
C GLU A 225 -20.24 -4.06 11.97
N TYR A 226 -19.63 -4.13 10.79
CA TYR A 226 -20.16 -4.91 9.68
C TYR A 226 -20.30 -6.40 10.05
N LEU A 227 -19.37 -6.96 10.83
CA LEU A 227 -19.42 -8.37 11.21
C LEU A 227 -20.34 -8.66 12.40
N ASN A 228 -20.69 -7.65 13.20
CA ASN A 228 -21.47 -7.79 14.45
C ASN A 228 -22.98 -7.88 14.24
N VAL A 229 -23.49 -7.82 13.00
CA VAL A 229 -24.93 -7.96 12.66
C VAL A 229 -25.81 -6.88 13.33
N ARG A 230 -25.21 -5.77 13.76
CA ARG A 230 -25.86 -4.67 14.46
C ARG A 230 -26.35 -3.59 13.49
N ALA A 231 -27.42 -3.90 12.74
CA ALA A 231 -27.85 -3.08 11.60
C ALA A 231 -28.12 -1.60 11.92
N VAL A 232 -28.70 -1.28 13.09
CA VAL A 232 -28.95 0.13 13.48
C VAL A 232 -27.65 0.85 13.80
N GLN A 233 -26.80 0.25 14.63
CA GLN A 233 -25.49 0.84 14.97
C GLN A 233 -24.62 1.01 13.72
N PHE A 234 -24.64 0.03 12.82
CA PHE A 234 -23.90 0.08 11.56
C PHE A 234 -24.40 1.21 10.65
N ALA A 235 -25.72 1.40 10.53
CA ALA A 235 -26.28 2.51 9.76
C ALA A 235 -25.89 3.88 10.34
N ARG A 236 -25.92 4.05 11.67
CA ARG A 236 -25.45 5.29 12.33
C ARG A 236 -23.96 5.53 12.06
N LEU A 237 -23.14 4.48 12.12
CA LEU A 237 -21.71 4.55 11.79
C LEU A 237 -21.49 4.98 10.33
N LEU A 238 -22.30 4.48 9.39
CA LEU A 238 -22.18 4.82 7.98
C LEU A 238 -22.46 6.30 7.69
N VAL A 239 -23.37 6.94 8.43
CA VAL A 239 -23.63 8.38 8.32
C VAL A 239 -22.39 9.18 8.75
N ASP A 240 -21.83 8.86 9.92
CA ASP A 240 -20.60 9.46 10.45
C ASP A 240 -19.39 9.22 9.52
N LEU A 241 -19.24 7.99 9.01
CA LEU A 241 -18.15 7.64 8.10
C LEU A 241 -18.24 8.39 6.77
N LYS A 242 -19.45 8.62 6.25
CA LYS A 242 -19.67 9.41 5.03
C LYS A 242 -19.21 10.86 5.23
N ASP A 243 -19.54 11.48 6.35
CA ASP A 243 -19.08 12.84 6.69
C ASP A 243 -17.55 12.90 6.78
N LYS A 244 -16.93 11.98 7.54
CA LYS A 244 -15.47 11.87 7.68
C LYS A 244 -14.76 11.69 6.35
N LEU A 245 -15.32 10.86 5.47
CA LEU A 245 -14.78 10.66 4.12
C LEU A 245 -14.90 11.92 3.27
N SER A 246 -16.03 12.63 3.34
CA SER A 246 -16.24 13.86 2.58
C SER A 246 -15.24 14.96 2.95
N LYS A 247 -14.89 15.09 4.24
CA LYS A 247 -13.88 16.04 4.74
C LYS A 247 -12.45 15.63 4.38
N SER A 248 -12.19 14.32 4.33
CA SER A 248 -10.84 13.77 4.07
C SER A 248 -10.51 13.67 2.58
N LYS A 249 -11.51 13.48 1.72
CA LYS A 249 -11.31 13.25 0.29
C LYS A 249 -10.58 14.39 -0.43
N PRO A 250 -10.90 15.69 -0.22
CA PRO A 250 -10.14 16.79 -0.81
C PRO A 250 -8.66 16.75 -0.41
N ILE A 251 -8.39 16.48 0.88
CA ILE A 251 -7.03 16.37 1.42
C ILE A 251 -6.26 15.26 0.69
N ILE A 252 -6.86 14.07 0.55
CA ILE A 252 -6.22 12.95 -0.15
C ILE A 252 -5.99 13.28 -1.62
N ASN A 253 -6.95 13.91 -2.29
CA ASN A 253 -6.86 14.22 -3.73
C ASN A 253 -5.81 15.29 -4.04
N GLU A 254 -5.68 16.30 -3.18
CA GLU A 254 -4.67 17.36 -3.32
C GLU A 254 -3.26 16.80 -3.15
N ASN A 255 -3.09 15.89 -2.19
CA ASN A 255 -1.79 15.38 -1.79
C ASN A 255 -1.35 14.13 -2.56
N LEU A 256 -2.29 13.26 -2.95
CA LEU A 256 -2.06 11.99 -3.65
C LEU A 256 -3.15 11.78 -4.72
N PRO A 257 -3.16 12.59 -5.80
CA PRO A 257 -4.23 12.58 -6.81
C PRO A 257 -4.41 11.22 -7.49
N ILE A 258 -3.35 10.42 -7.58
CA ILE A 258 -3.38 9.05 -8.10
C ILE A 258 -4.34 8.11 -7.32
N LEU A 259 -4.65 8.43 -6.06
CA LEU A 259 -5.60 7.66 -5.24
C LEU A 259 -7.06 8.07 -5.46
N SER A 260 -7.34 9.20 -6.15
CA SER A 260 -8.70 9.70 -6.34
C SER A 260 -9.69 8.64 -6.89
N PRO A 261 -9.34 7.85 -7.91
CA PRO A 261 -10.23 6.80 -8.42
C PRO A 261 -10.54 5.71 -7.37
N LEU A 262 -9.59 5.42 -6.47
CA LEU A 262 -9.75 4.43 -5.42
C LEU A 262 -10.66 4.95 -4.30
N ILE A 263 -10.45 6.20 -3.87
CA ILE A 263 -11.28 6.85 -2.85
C ILE A 263 -12.72 6.95 -3.33
N ASN A 264 -12.94 7.22 -4.63
CA ASN A 264 -14.27 7.19 -5.23
C ASN A 264 -14.93 5.81 -5.10
N LYS A 265 -14.20 4.70 -5.30
CA LYS A 265 -14.74 3.35 -5.10
C LYS A 265 -15.16 3.11 -3.65
N VAL A 266 -14.34 3.53 -2.69
CA VAL A 266 -14.66 3.44 -1.24
C VAL A 266 -15.91 4.25 -0.92
N GLN A 267 -16.02 5.47 -1.45
CA GLN A 267 -17.20 6.32 -1.29
C GLN A 267 -18.45 5.65 -1.85
N THR A 268 -18.42 5.13 -3.07
CA THR A 268 -19.56 4.43 -3.69
C THR A 268 -20.04 3.26 -2.84
N GLU A 269 -19.12 2.46 -2.30
CA GLU A 269 -19.48 1.34 -1.42
C GLU A 269 -20.14 1.81 -0.10
N ILE A 270 -19.62 2.86 0.53
CA ILE A 270 -20.22 3.44 1.75
C ILE A 270 -21.61 4.02 1.46
N GLU A 271 -21.77 4.73 0.34
CA GLU A 271 -23.05 5.29 -0.11
C GLU A 271 -24.07 4.19 -0.41
N ASN A 272 -23.63 3.09 -1.03
CA ASN A 272 -24.45 1.91 -1.27
C ASN A 272 -24.93 1.23 0.00
N LEU A 273 -24.32 1.48 1.16
CA LEU A 273 -24.78 0.91 2.42
C LEU A 273 -25.65 1.87 3.25
N GLN A 274 -25.91 3.09 2.79
CA GLN A 274 -26.68 4.06 3.58
C GLN A 274 -28.13 3.61 3.82
N ALA A 275 -28.66 4.00 4.98
CA ALA A 275 -30.06 3.83 5.35
C ALA A 275 -30.65 5.18 5.77
N SER A 276 -31.85 5.49 5.27
CA SER A 276 -32.62 6.65 5.73
C SER A 276 -33.24 6.33 7.10
N ASN A 277 -33.10 7.24 8.06
CA ASN A 277 -33.72 7.16 9.40
C ASN A 277 -33.55 5.79 10.08
N PRO A 278 -32.33 5.37 10.41
CA PRO A 278 -32.05 4.01 10.90
C PRO A 278 -32.73 3.63 12.23
N ASP A 279 -33.24 4.62 12.95
CA ASP A 279 -33.85 4.49 14.28
C ASP A 279 -35.34 4.20 14.24
N THR A 280 -35.98 4.37 13.08
CA THR A 280 -37.42 4.16 12.91
C THR A 280 -37.69 2.87 12.16
N LEU A 281 -38.52 1.99 12.73
CA LEU A 281 -38.95 0.79 12.03
C LEU A 281 -39.99 1.14 10.95
N ASN A 282 -39.66 0.85 9.70
CA ASN A 282 -40.49 1.08 8.53
C ASN A 282 -40.03 0.18 7.36
N MET A 283 -40.69 0.26 6.21
CA MET A 283 -40.31 -0.56 5.04
C MET A 283 -38.92 -0.22 4.50
N ASP A 284 -38.45 1.03 4.62
CA ASP A 284 -37.12 1.43 4.14
C ASP A 284 -35.99 0.81 4.97
N THR A 285 -36.14 0.80 6.29
CA THR A 285 -35.18 0.16 7.20
C THR A 285 -35.18 -1.36 7.08
N LEU A 286 -36.33 -1.99 6.79
CA LEU A 286 -36.39 -3.42 6.41
C LEU A 286 -35.67 -3.68 5.09
N ASN A 287 -35.90 -2.86 4.06
CA ASN A 287 -35.23 -2.97 2.76
C ASN A 287 -33.70 -2.81 2.89
N TYR A 288 -33.25 -1.88 3.73
CA TYR A 288 -31.83 -1.73 4.08
C TYR A 288 -31.25 -3.01 4.69
N ARG A 289 -31.93 -3.62 5.67
CA ARG A 289 -31.47 -4.89 6.28
C ARG A 289 -31.44 -6.03 5.29
N ILE A 290 -32.42 -6.13 4.39
CA ILE A 290 -32.40 -7.10 3.27
C ILE A 290 -31.20 -6.83 2.35
N LYS A 291 -30.88 -5.57 2.07
CA LYS A 291 -29.67 -5.20 1.32
C LYS A 291 -28.39 -5.63 2.04
N LEU A 292 -28.32 -5.50 3.37
CA LEU A 292 -27.19 -6.04 4.16
C LEU A 292 -27.10 -7.56 4.07
N ILE A 293 -28.21 -8.29 4.20
CA ILE A 293 -28.26 -9.76 4.03
C ILE A 293 -27.68 -10.17 2.67
N ARG A 294 -28.11 -9.50 1.59
CA ARG A 294 -27.56 -9.74 0.24
C ARG A 294 -26.07 -9.46 0.16
N ASN A 295 -25.58 -8.42 0.84
CA ASN A 295 -24.16 -8.11 0.89
C ASN A 295 -23.35 -9.16 1.68
N TYR A 296 -23.88 -9.69 2.77
CA TYR A 296 -23.28 -10.80 3.49
C TYR A 296 -23.17 -12.04 2.61
N LEU A 297 -24.26 -12.43 1.93
CA LEU A 297 -24.27 -13.59 1.03
C LEU A 297 -23.26 -13.46 -0.12
N ARG A 298 -23.20 -12.29 -0.78
CA ARG A 298 -22.21 -12.02 -1.84
C ARG A 298 -20.76 -12.15 -1.37
N ARG A 299 -20.53 -12.02 -0.06
CA ARG A 299 -19.20 -12.07 0.58
C ARG A 299 -18.98 -13.36 1.39
N ASN A 300 -19.82 -14.37 1.18
CA ASN A 300 -19.78 -15.67 1.84
C ASN A 300 -19.91 -15.61 3.39
N LEU A 301 -20.58 -14.58 3.91
CA LEU A 301 -20.87 -14.39 5.33
C LEU A 301 -22.24 -15.00 5.69
N VAL A 302 -22.37 -16.31 5.49
CA VAL A 302 -23.66 -17.03 5.60
C VAL A 302 -24.25 -16.93 7.01
N LEU A 303 -23.42 -17.03 8.04
CA LEU A 303 -23.87 -16.93 9.43
C LEU A 303 -24.50 -15.55 9.71
N GLN A 304 -23.82 -14.46 9.34
CA GLN A 304 -24.31 -13.10 9.50
C GLN A 304 -25.60 -12.87 8.72
N ALA A 305 -25.70 -13.44 7.51
CA ALA A 305 -26.91 -13.38 6.69
C ALA A 305 -28.11 -14.04 7.38
N ILE A 306 -27.94 -15.25 7.94
CA ILE A 306 -29.00 -16.00 8.63
C ILE A 306 -29.40 -15.28 9.92
N LEU A 307 -28.43 -14.81 10.70
CA LEU A 307 -28.69 -14.06 11.93
C LEU A 307 -29.50 -12.79 11.64
N LEU A 308 -29.10 -12.01 10.63
CA LEU A 308 -29.85 -10.81 10.27
C LEU A 308 -31.22 -11.13 9.67
N LEU A 309 -31.36 -12.21 8.90
CA LEU A 309 -32.64 -12.63 8.34
C LEU A 309 -33.66 -12.95 9.44
N ARG A 310 -33.24 -13.63 10.50
CA ARG A 310 -34.08 -13.86 11.68
C ARG A 310 -34.56 -12.54 12.28
N GLU A 311 -33.65 -11.59 12.48
CA GLU A 311 -34.02 -10.27 13.02
C GLU A 311 -34.97 -9.50 12.12
N VAL A 312 -34.79 -9.56 10.78
CA VAL A 312 -35.69 -8.94 9.81
C VAL A 312 -37.09 -9.53 9.85
N PHE A 313 -37.22 -10.85 10.04
CA PHE A 313 -38.52 -11.49 10.17
C PHE A 313 -39.26 -11.00 11.42
N VAL A 314 -38.56 -10.92 12.57
CA VAL A 314 -39.14 -10.37 13.80
C VAL A 314 -39.51 -8.90 13.63
N ASP A 315 -38.64 -8.08 13.03
CA ASP A 315 -38.91 -6.67 12.74
C ASP A 315 -40.17 -6.51 11.86
N TYR A 316 -40.33 -7.36 10.85
CA TYR A 316 -41.51 -7.35 9.98
C TYR A 316 -42.79 -7.69 10.75
N LEU A 317 -42.76 -8.67 11.66
CA LEU A 317 -43.89 -8.98 12.52
C LEU A 317 -44.23 -7.82 13.45
N VAL A 318 -43.23 -7.21 14.10
CA VAL A 318 -43.44 -6.01 14.92
C VAL A 318 -44.08 -4.89 14.11
N LEU A 319 -43.66 -4.68 12.86
CA LEU A 319 -44.25 -3.66 11.98
C LEU A 319 -45.71 -3.94 11.60
N LYS A 320 -46.10 -5.22 11.47
CA LYS A 320 -47.43 -5.61 10.98
C LYS A 320 -48.47 -5.78 12.08
N VAL A 321 -48.07 -6.34 13.22
CA VAL A 321 -48.99 -6.75 14.28
C VAL A 321 -48.59 -6.24 15.67
N GLY A 322 -47.40 -5.64 15.81
CA GLY A 322 -46.91 -5.08 17.07
C GLY A 322 -46.95 -3.55 17.11
N ASP A 323 -46.27 -2.98 18.11
CA ASP A 323 -46.00 -1.55 18.24
C ASP A 323 -44.61 -1.20 17.66
N PRO A 324 -44.52 -0.50 16.52
CA PRO A 324 -43.25 -0.14 15.90
C PRO A 324 -42.41 0.83 16.73
N SER A 325 -42.99 1.56 17.69
CA SER A 325 -42.21 2.48 18.55
C SER A 325 -41.34 1.72 19.56
N LYS A 326 -41.72 0.49 19.90
CA LYS A 326 -41.05 -0.40 20.86
C LYS A 326 -40.20 -1.47 20.20
N TRP A 327 -39.90 -1.31 18.92
CA TRP A 327 -39.28 -2.36 18.12
C TRP A 327 -37.87 -2.76 18.56
N LEU A 328 -37.18 -1.93 19.35
CA LEU A 328 -35.88 -2.27 19.95
C LEU A 328 -36.00 -2.86 21.36
N GLU A 329 -37.19 -2.88 21.96
CA GLU A 329 -37.42 -3.40 23.30
C GLU A 329 -37.46 -4.94 23.29
N TYR A 330 -36.57 -5.58 24.05
CA TYR A 330 -36.42 -7.04 24.07
C TYR A 330 -37.74 -7.76 24.40
N ASN A 331 -38.41 -7.38 25.49
CA ASN A 331 -39.64 -8.04 25.95
C ASN A 331 -40.76 -7.96 24.91
N HIS A 332 -40.88 -6.81 24.24
CA HIS A 332 -41.88 -6.61 23.19
C HIS A 332 -41.60 -7.51 21.99
N ARG A 333 -40.36 -7.51 21.49
CA ARG A 333 -39.92 -8.38 20.38
C ARG A 333 -40.10 -9.86 20.70
N GLU A 334 -39.76 -10.27 21.92
CA GLU A 334 -39.86 -11.67 22.37
C GLU A 334 -41.32 -12.13 22.39
N SER A 335 -42.24 -11.29 22.89
CA SER A 335 -43.66 -11.61 22.92
C SER A 335 -44.24 -11.86 21.53
N ILE A 336 -43.87 -11.04 20.54
CA ILE A 336 -44.27 -11.19 19.14
C ILE A 336 -43.64 -12.44 18.51
N SER A 337 -42.35 -12.68 18.74
CA SER A 337 -41.63 -13.82 18.17
C SER A 337 -42.05 -15.18 18.75
N ARG A 338 -42.72 -15.24 19.90
CA ARG A 338 -43.26 -16.50 20.46
C ARG A 338 -44.66 -16.83 19.95
N ALA A 339 -45.37 -15.84 19.41
CA ALA A 339 -46.73 -16.00 18.91
C ALA A 339 -46.78 -16.59 17.48
N PHE A 340 -45.64 -16.68 16.80
CA PHE A 340 -45.43 -17.17 15.44
C PHE A 340 -44.16 -18.02 15.41
#